data_AF-A0A1I0CF00-F1
#
_entry.id   AF-A0A1I0CF00-F1
#
_cell.length_a   1.000
_cell.length_b   1.000
_cell.length_c   1.000
_cell.angle_alpha   90.00
_cell.angle_beta   90.00
_cell.angle_gamma   90.00
#
_symmetry.space_group_name_H-M   'P 1'
#
loop_
_entity.id
_entity.type
_entity.pdbx_description
1 polymer ?
#
loop_
_entity_poly.entity_id
_entity_poly.type
_entity_poly.pdbx_seq_one_letter_code
_entity_poly.pdbx_strand_id
1 'polypeptide(L)'
;MSVFILIIVVVIINYYCFHVRKPDNKNQDTNTKKQPPPKKYQEVTTPTSKHARNDYFQKLGVEYEKKVGKKFEELGYYVVYNGLIKGLLDEGVDLIAIDFKRQDIHLIQCKNWKKMVMTHELLEKVYRKLSCFNFHPANYAADNLASYQQINNPYHSQVDITQIEPAKYTIRKSLYISYDRSVHMENGQYLTMMGVGIFKYKEMKIVTTNILEEFK
;
A
#
# COMPACT_ATOMS: atom_id res chain seq x y z
N MET A 1 36.39 -24.03 7.54
CA MET A 1 35.19 -24.90 7.49
C MET A 1 33.87 -24.19 7.80
N SER A 2 33.85 -22.95 8.33
CA SER A 2 32.60 -22.30 8.78
C SER A 2 31.74 -21.68 7.66
N VAL A 3 32.34 -21.23 6.55
CA VAL A 3 31.62 -20.55 5.45
C VAL A 3 30.82 -21.51 4.56
N PHE A 4 31.34 -22.73 4.34
CA PHE A 4 30.66 -23.74 3.52
C PHE A 4 29.36 -24.24 4.15
N ILE A 5 29.30 -24.32 5.48
CA ILE A 5 28.09 -24.73 6.20
C ILE A 5 26.99 -23.67 6.05
N LEU A 6 27.34 -22.39 6.07
CA LEU A 6 26.38 -21.30 5.91
C LEU A 6 25.74 -21.29 4.51
N ILE A 7 26.54 -21.54 3.47
CA ILE A 7 26.06 -21.61 2.08
C ILE A 7 25.09 -22.79 1.90
N ILE A 8 25.42 -23.95 2.48
CA ILE A 8 24.54 -25.14 2.41
C ILE A 8 23.20 -24.87 3.12
N VAL A 9 23.20 -24.20 4.27
CA VAL A 9 21.97 -23.84 4.99
C VAL A 9 21.11 -22.87 4.17
N VAL A 10 21.70 -21.86 3.54
CA VAL A 10 20.97 -20.89 2.70
C VAL A 10 20.38 -21.55 1.45
N VAL A 11 21.12 -22.46 0.82
CA VAL A 11 20.63 -23.22 -0.36
C VAL A 11 19.51 -24.17 0.02
N ILE A 12 19.61 -24.84 1.18
CA ILE A 12 18.56 -25.73 1.68
C ILE A 12 17.29 -24.94 2.03
N ILE A 13 17.41 -23.79 2.70
CA ILE A 13 16.25 -22.93 3.01
C ILE A 13 15.59 -22.43 1.72
N ASN A 14 16.36 -21.97 0.73
CA ASN A 14 15.81 -21.57 -0.58
C ASN A 14 15.14 -22.74 -1.30
N TYR A 15 15.74 -23.94 -1.28
CA TYR A 15 15.17 -25.13 -1.90
C TYR A 15 13.82 -25.51 -1.27
N TYR A 16 13.72 -25.52 0.07
CA TYR A 16 12.46 -25.81 0.76
C TYR A 16 11.42 -24.70 0.58
N CYS A 17 11.81 -23.42 0.52
CA CYS A 17 10.91 -22.31 0.20
C CYS A 17 10.37 -22.39 -1.24
N PHE A 18 11.13 -22.97 -2.17
CA PHE A 18 10.76 -23.08 -3.58
C PHE A 18 9.92 -24.33 -3.90
N HIS A 19 10.10 -25.45 -3.19
CA HIS A 19 9.45 -26.73 -3.52
C HIS A 19 8.11 -27.01 -2.83
N VAL A 20 7.58 -26.10 -1.99
CA VAL A 20 6.20 -26.21 -1.47
C VAL A 20 5.25 -25.31 -2.27
N ARG A 21 5.08 -25.63 -3.54
CA ARG A 21 3.92 -25.21 -4.35
C ARG A 21 3.31 -26.45 -4.99
N LYS A 22 2.18 -26.91 -4.44
CA LYS A 22 1.33 -27.91 -5.11
C LYS A 22 0.65 -27.28 -6.33
N PRO A 23 0.47 -28.04 -7.43
CA PRO A 23 -0.19 -27.53 -8.62
C PRO A 23 -1.71 -27.59 -8.44
N ASP A 24 -2.41 -26.50 -8.76
CA ASP A 24 -3.85 -26.54 -9.03
C ASP A 24 -4.09 -26.57 -10.55
N ASN A 25 -4.79 -27.62 -10.93
CA ASN A 25 -5.22 -28.01 -12.26
C ASN A 25 -6.41 -27.13 -12.71
N LYS A 26 -6.43 -26.68 -13.97
CA LYS A 26 -7.64 -26.68 -14.84
C LYS A 26 -7.36 -26.22 -16.28
N ASN A 27 -7.60 -27.17 -17.18
CA ASN A 27 -8.18 -27.12 -18.52
C ASN A 27 -8.21 -25.79 -19.28
N GLN A 28 -7.60 -25.86 -20.47
CA GLN A 28 -7.87 -25.01 -21.62
C GLN A 28 -9.33 -25.22 -22.07
N ASP A 29 -10.07 -24.12 -22.18
CA ASP A 29 -11.16 -24.02 -23.14
C ASP A 29 -11.13 -22.64 -23.81
N THR A 30 -11.36 -22.69 -25.10
CA THR A 30 -11.13 -21.66 -26.11
C THR A 30 -12.20 -20.56 -26.12
N ASN A 31 -11.81 -19.41 -26.69
CA ASN A 31 -12.56 -18.58 -27.63
C ASN A 31 -12.99 -17.14 -27.25
N THR A 32 -12.58 -16.27 -28.19
CA THR A 32 -13.16 -15.03 -28.74
C THR A 32 -13.27 -13.73 -27.93
N LYS A 33 -12.46 -12.77 -28.40
CA LYS A 33 -12.61 -11.31 -28.31
C LYS A 33 -14.05 -10.85 -28.63
N LYS A 34 -14.57 -9.90 -27.84
CA LYS A 34 -15.49 -8.81 -28.25
C LYS A 34 -15.49 -7.72 -27.17
N GLN A 35 -15.12 -6.50 -27.55
CA GLN A 35 -15.33 -5.29 -26.72
C GLN A 35 -16.81 -4.91 -26.76
N PRO A 36 -17.44 -4.48 -25.65
CA PRO A 36 -18.69 -3.75 -25.69
C PRO A 36 -18.54 -2.25 -25.32
N PRO A 37 -19.53 -1.42 -25.70
CA PRO A 37 -19.43 0.02 -25.98
C PRO A 37 -19.68 0.90 -24.73
N PRO A 38 -19.65 2.25 -24.81
CA PRO A 38 -19.50 3.10 -23.61
C PRO A 38 -20.80 3.41 -22.86
N LYS A 39 -20.66 3.37 -21.51
CA LYS A 39 -21.37 4.04 -20.40
C LYS A 39 -22.90 3.95 -20.23
N LYS A 40 -23.32 3.45 -19.05
CA LYS A 40 -24.45 4.01 -18.26
C LYS A 40 -24.17 3.82 -16.77
N TYR A 41 -24.25 4.88 -15.97
CA TYR A 41 -24.10 4.85 -14.51
C TYR A 41 -25.25 4.02 -13.92
N GLN A 42 -24.95 2.94 -13.19
CA GLN A 42 -25.95 2.10 -12.49
C GLN A 42 -25.58 1.97 -11.01
N GLU A 43 -26.62 2.04 -10.17
CA GLU A 43 -26.66 1.95 -8.71
C GLU A 43 -25.74 0.86 -8.12
N VAL A 44 -25.12 1.16 -6.97
CA VAL A 44 -24.18 0.28 -6.26
C VAL A 44 -24.93 -0.91 -5.66
N THR A 45 -25.14 -1.97 -6.44
CA THR A 45 -25.66 -3.25 -5.96
C THR A 45 -24.55 -4.11 -5.38
N THR A 46 -24.71 -4.56 -4.14
CA THR A 46 -23.83 -5.54 -3.48
C THR A 46 -23.66 -6.81 -4.35
N PRO A 47 -22.42 -7.28 -4.62
CA PRO A 47 -22.19 -8.40 -5.51
C PRO A 47 -22.70 -9.74 -4.94
N THR A 48 -23.43 -10.49 -5.78
CA THR A 48 -24.11 -11.75 -5.45
C THR A 48 -23.23 -13.00 -5.57
N SER A 49 -22.01 -12.90 -6.12
CA SER A 49 -21.06 -14.02 -6.25
C SER A 49 -19.73 -13.77 -5.51
N LYS A 50 -19.05 -14.83 -5.08
CA LYS A 50 -17.77 -14.75 -4.33
C LYS A 50 -16.66 -14.04 -5.12
N HIS A 51 -16.60 -14.26 -6.44
CA HIS A 51 -15.65 -13.58 -7.33
C HIS A 51 -15.96 -12.08 -7.46
N ALA A 52 -17.22 -11.73 -7.73
CA ALA A 52 -17.63 -10.32 -7.82
C ALA A 52 -17.45 -9.57 -6.49
N ARG A 53 -17.57 -10.28 -5.36
CA ARG A 53 -17.28 -9.74 -4.02
C ARG A 53 -15.81 -9.42 -3.83
N ASN A 54 -14.90 -10.29 -4.26
CA ASN A 54 -13.46 -10.03 -4.18
C ASN A 54 -13.07 -8.83 -5.06
N ASP A 55 -13.57 -8.78 -6.29
CA ASP A 55 -13.31 -7.67 -7.22
C ASP A 55 -13.84 -6.34 -6.69
N TYR A 56 -15.00 -6.36 -6.02
CA TYR A 56 -15.57 -5.18 -5.37
C TYR A 56 -14.70 -4.67 -4.22
N PHE A 57 -14.24 -5.54 -3.32
CA PHE A 57 -13.37 -5.11 -2.23
C PHE A 57 -12.01 -4.63 -2.72
N GLN A 58 -11.47 -5.26 -3.77
CA GLN A 58 -10.24 -4.81 -4.40
C GLN A 58 -10.40 -3.41 -4.99
N LYS A 59 -11.50 -3.15 -5.71
CA LYS A 59 -11.83 -1.81 -6.22
C LYS A 59 -11.94 -0.77 -5.10
N LEU A 60 -12.62 -1.11 -4.00
CA LEU A 60 -12.71 -0.23 -2.84
C LEU A 60 -11.35 0.07 -2.20
N GLY A 61 -10.44 -0.90 -2.15
CA GLY A 61 -9.06 -0.70 -1.70
C GLY A 61 -8.31 0.29 -2.59
N VAL A 62 -8.34 0.05 -3.91
CA VAL A 62 -7.73 0.91 -4.93
C VAL A 62 -8.27 2.34 -4.87
N GLU A 63 -9.59 2.51 -4.74
CA GLU A 63 -10.20 3.84 -4.62
C GLU A 63 -9.75 4.57 -3.35
N TYR A 64 -9.59 3.84 -2.25
CA TYR A 64 -9.11 4.41 -1.00
C TYR A 64 -7.64 4.83 -1.08
N GLU A 65 -6.77 4.00 -1.66
CA GLU A 65 -5.36 4.33 -1.93
C GLU A 65 -5.25 5.58 -2.80
N LYS A 66 -6.04 5.67 -3.88
CA LYS A 66 -6.11 6.85 -4.74
C LYS A 66 -6.55 8.10 -3.98
N LYS A 67 -7.56 7.96 -3.11
CA LYS A 67 -8.05 9.09 -2.29
C LYS A 67 -6.99 9.61 -1.33
N VAL A 68 -6.26 8.71 -0.65
CA VAL A 68 -5.17 9.09 0.25
C VAL A 68 -4.02 9.74 -0.54
N GLY A 69 -3.57 9.10 -1.63
CA GLY A 69 -2.49 9.63 -2.47
C GLY A 69 -2.80 11.02 -3.02
N LYS A 70 -4.02 11.24 -3.52
CA LYS A 70 -4.46 12.56 -4.01
C LYS A 70 -4.37 13.64 -2.93
N LYS A 71 -4.61 13.33 -1.65
CA LYS A 71 -4.43 14.33 -0.58
C LYS A 71 -2.97 14.68 -0.33
N PHE A 72 -2.06 13.72 -0.43
CA PHE A 72 -0.63 14.03 -0.39
C PHE A 72 -0.21 14.89 -1.59
N GLU A 73 -0.71 14.60 -2.80
CA GLU A 73 -0.47 15.42 -3.99
C GLU A 73 -0.98 16.86 -3.82
N GLU A 74 -2.19 17.04 -3.29
CA GLU A 74 -2.77 18.36 -3.00
C GLU A 74 -1.95 19.15 -1.96
N LEU A 75 -1.25 18.46 -1.06
CA LEU A 75 -0.29 19.05 -0.11
C LEU A 75 1.09 19.33 -0.72
N GLY A 76 1.30 19.00 -2.00
CA GLY A 76 2.56 19.25 -2.72
C GLY A 76 3.59 18.13 -2.61
N TYR A 77 3.22 16.95 -2.11
CA TYR A 77 4.10 15.78 -2.12
C TYR A 77 4.15 15.16 -3.52
N TYR A 78 5.30 14.59 -3.85
CA TYR A 78 5.39 13.64 -4.97
C TYR A 78 4.94 12.26 -4.49
N VAL A 79 3.99 11.66 -5.18
CA VAL A 79 3.34 10.42 -4.72
C VAL A 79 3.58 9.27 -5.70
N VAL A 80 4.19 8.19 -5.21
CA VAL A 80 4.27 6.91 -5.91
C VAL A 80 3.16 6.00 -5.38
N TYR A 81 2.25 5.58 -6.27
CA TYR A 81 1.20 4.61 -5.97
C TYR A 81 1.74 3.18 -6.02
N ASN A 82 2.66 2.85 -5.11
CA ASN A 82 3.41 1.58 -5.11
C ASN A 82 2.50 0.33 -5.14
N GLY A 83 1.42 0.31 -4.37
CA GLY A 83 0.44 -0.78 -4.35
C GLY A 83 -0.23 -1.00 -5.70
N LEU A 84 -0.54 0.08 -6.43
CA LEU A 84 -1.12 -0.01 -7.78
C LEU A 84 -0.10 -0.46 -8.82
N ILE A 85 1.16 -0.01 -8.68
CA ILE A 85 2.26 -0.34 -9.60
C ILE A 85 2.71 -1.80 -9.43
N LYS A 86 2.91 -2.23 -8.19
CA LYS A 86 3.54 -3.52 -7.85
C LYS A 86 2.56 -4.62 -7.44
N GLY A 87 1.32 -4.28 -7.09
CA GLY A 87 0.32 -5.23 -6.63
C GLY A 87 0.85 -6.08 -5.46
N LEU A 88 0.92 -7.40 -5.66
CA LEU A 88 1.40 -8.34 -4.62
C LEU A 88 2.89 -8.19 -4.24
N LEU A 89 3.67 -7.45 -5.04
CA LEU A 89 5.10 -7.18 -4.82
C LEU A 89 5.32 -5.84 -4.12
N ASP A 90 4.28 -5.25 -3.52
CA ASP A 90 4.32 -3.96 -2.82
C ASP A 90 5.05 -4.00 -1.47
N GLU A 91 5.34 -5.20 -0.96
CA GLU A 91 5.94 -5.46 0.36
C GLU A 91 5.14 -4.86 1.54
N GLY A 92 3.88 -4.46 1.31
CA GLY A 92 3.01 -3.77 2.27
C GLY A 92 3.15 -2.26 2.34
N VAL A 93 3.76 -1.62 1.34
CA VAL A 93 3.70 -0.16 1.18
C VAL A 93 2.78 0.17 0.02
N ASP A 94 1.63 0.77 0.30
CA ASP A 94 0.67 1.11 -0.78
C ASP A 94 1.05 2.43 -1.46
N LEU A 95 1.53 3.42 -0.68
CA LEU A 95 1.98 4.71 -1.21
C LEU A 95 3.34 5.10 -0.64
N ILE A 96 4.13 5.79 -1.46
CA ILE A 96 5.34 6.49 -1.04
C ILE A 96 5.14 7.96 -1.36
N ALA A 97 5.02 8.81 -0.33
CA ALA A 97 4.87 10.25 -0.51
C ALA A 97 6.16 10.97 -0.10
N ILE A 98 6.70 11.79 -0.98
CA ILE A 98 8.02 12.41 -0.82
C ILE A 98 7.84 13.93 -0.76
N ASP A 99 8.31 14.51 0.34
CA ASP A 99 8.43 15.96 0.51
C ASP A 99 9.90 16.36 0.32
N PHE A 100 10.20 16.91 -0.85
CA PHE A 100 11.55 17.37 -1.19
C PHE A 100 12.00 18.58 -0.38
N LYS A 101 11.05 19.41 0.12
CA LYS A 101 11.38 20.61 0.88
C LYS A 101 11.80 20.26 2.30
N ARG A 102 11.09 19.30 2.93
CA ARG A 102 11.35 18.85 4.30
C ARG A 102 12.28 17.65 4.38
N GLN A 103 12.65 17.08 3.22
CA GLN A 103 13.42 15.84 3.13
C GLN A 103 12.75 14.70 3.92
N ASP A 104 11.44 14.55 3.73
CA ASP A 104 10.66 13.49 4.36
C ASP A 104 10.17 12.48 3.31
N ILE A 105 10.25 11.19 3.63
CA ILE A 105 9.64 10.11 2.86
C ILE A 105 8.63 9.41 3.74
N HIS A 106 7.36 9.43 3.35
CA HIS A 106 6.27 8.75 4.03
C HIS A 106 6.00 7.41 3.36
N LEU A 107 6.22 6.32 4.10
CA LEU A 107 5.80 4.98 3.75
C LEU A 107 4.40 4.75 4.31
N ILE A 108 3.42 4.54 3.44
CA ILE A 108 2.01 4.57 3.79
C ILE A 108 1.36 3.24 3.42
N GLN A 109 0.72 2.61 4.40
CA GLN A 109 -0.24 1.52 4.18
C GLN A 109 -1.66 2.09 4.32
N CYS A 110 -2.52 1.76 3.37
CA CYS A 110 -3.93 2.05 3.31
C CYS A 110 -4.74 0.78 3.61
N LYS A 111 -5.79 0.93 4.43
CA LYS A 111 -6.73 -0.16 4.74
C LYS A 111 -8.17 0.34 4.73
N ASN A 112 -8.96 -0.15 3.78
CA ASN A 112 -10.38 0.21 3.67
C ASN A 112 -11.25 -0.80 4.46
N TRP A 113 -11.24 -0.72 5.80
CA TRP A 113 -11.92 -1.69 6.66
C TRP A 113 -13.23 -1.17 7.24
N LYS A 114 -14.36 -1.67 6.73
CA LYS A 114 -15.70 -1.27 7.21
C LYS A 114 -16.18 -1.97 8.50
N LYS A 115 -15.58 -3.10 8.90
CA LYS A 115 -16.08 -3.94 10.02
C LYS A 115 -15.02 -4.73 10.80
N MET A 116 -13.74 -4.51 10.52
CA MET A 116 -12.67 -5.32 11.10
C MET A 116 -12.07 -4.63 12.31
N VAL A 117 -12.08 -5.30 13.46
CA VAL A 117 -11.37 -4.81 14.64
C VAL A 117 -9.88 -4.94 14.39
N MET A 118 -9.17 -3.83 14.55
CA MET A 118 -7.72 -3.83 14.46
C MET A 118 -7.12 -4.45 15.73
N THR A 119 -6.56 -5.65 15.61
CA THR A 119 -5.86 -6.33 16.71
C THR A 119 -4.41 -5.84 16.84
N HIS A 120 -3.81 -6.04 18.01
CA HIS A 120 -2.38 -5.76 18.21
C HIS A 120 -1.48 -6.54 17.21
N GLU A 121 -1.81 -7.80 16.94
CA GLU A 121 -1.07 -8.62 15.97
C GLU A 121 -1.09 -8.00 14.56
N LEU A 122 -2.25 -7.49 14.15
CA LEU A 122 -2.40 -6.83 12.85
C LEU A 122 -1.63 -5.52 12.78
N LEU A 123 -1.65 -4.72 13.86
CA LEU A 123 -0.85 -3.52 13.99
C LEU A 123 0.64 -3.83 13.86
N GLU A 124 1.12 -4.84 14.59
CA GLU A 124 2.51 -5.25 14.55
C GLU A 124 2.90 -5.75 13.16
N LYS A 125 2.01 -6.48 12.49
CA LYS A 125 2.23 -6.94 11.11
C LYS A 125 2.39 -5.78 10.14
N VAL A 126 1.53 -4.76 10.21
CA VAL A 126 1.68 -3.55 9.37
C VAL A 126 2.96 -2.81 9.72
N TYR A 127 3.22 -2.59 11.01
CA TYR A 127 4.43 -1.90 11.49
C TYR A 127 5.70 -2.57 10.96
N ARG A 128 5.79 -3.90 11.05
CA ARG A 128 6.93 -4.67 10.55
C ARG A 128 7.12 -4.52 9.04
N LYS A 129 6.04 -4.60 8.25
CA LYS A 129 6.12 -4.39 6.79
C LYS A 129 6.69 -3.01 6.45
N LEU A 130 6.15 -1.95 7.05
CA LEU A 130 6.66 -0.58 6.85
C LEU A 130 8.09 -0.38 7.38
N SER A 131 8.51 -1.16 8.38
CA SER A 131 9.85 -1.06 8.97
C SER A 131 10.91 -1.82 8.19
N CYS A 132 10.53 -2.90 7.52
CA CYS A 132 11.44 -3.70 6.70
C CYS A 132 11.51 -3.22 5.25
N PHE A 133 10.59 -2.34 4.83
CA PHE A 133 10.59 -1.79 3.48
C PHE A 133 11.86 -0.98 3.20
N ASN A 134 12.60 -1.38 2.18
CA ASN A 134 13.82 -0.71 1.76
C ASN A 134 13.54 0.17 0.54
N PHE A 135 13.35 1.47 0.77
CA PHE A 135 13.13 2.40 -0.32
C PHE A 135 14.43 2.60 -1.14
N HIS A 136 14.38 2.19 -2.40
CA HIS A 136 15.45 2.41 -3.36
C HIS A 136 14.92 3.19 -4.57
N PRO A 137 15.36 4.44 -4.79
CA PRO A 137 14.80 5.31 -5.82
C PRO A 137 14.91 4.77 -7.24
N ALA A 138 15.97 4.03 -7.55
CA ALA A 138 16.16 3.43 -8.87
C ALA A 138 15.04 2.45 -9.26
N ASN A 139 14.33 1.88 -8.28
CA ASN A 139 13.18 0.99 -8.52
C ASN A 139 11.96 1.73 -9.08
N TYR A 140 12.00 3.07 -9.13
CA TYR A 140 10.86 3.91 -9.51
C TYR A 140 11.21 4.93 -10.62
N ALA A 141 12.32 4.72 -11.34
CA ALA A 141 12.67 5.54 -12.51
C ALA A 141 11.50 5.68 -13.51
N ALA A 142 11.47 6.78 -14.28
CA ALA A 142 10.34 7.21 -15.10
C ALA A 142 9.75 6.11 -16.01
N ASP A 143 10.61 5.26 -16.59
CA ASP A 143 10.21 4.16 -17.48
C ASP A 143 9.38 3.07 -16.77
N ASN A 144 9.51 2.95 -15.45
CA ASN A 144 8.78 1.98 -14.63
C ASN A 144 7.42 2.49 -14.11
N LEU A 145 7.13 3.79 -14.24
CA LEU A 145 6.00 4.47 -13.59
C LEU A 145 4.86 4.87 -14.56
N ALA A 146 5.15 4.89 -15.87
CA ALA A 146 4.25 5.43 -16.90
C ALA A 146 2.89 4.73 -17.04
N SER A 147 2.73 3.50 -16.52
CA SER A 147 1.52 2.68 -16.68
C SER A 147 0.45 2.89 -15.59
N TYR A 148 0.80 3.46 -14.42
CA TYR A 148 -0.12 3.62 -13.28
C TYR A 148 -0.20 5.04 -12.72
N GLN A 149 0.67 5.94 -13.16
CA GLN A 149 0.51 7.35 -12.91
C GLN A 149 -0.73 7.84 -13.68
N GLN A 150 -1.74 8.35 -12.99
CA GLN A 150 -2.66 9.29 -13.63
C GLN A 150 -1.88 10.60 -13.81
N ILE A 151 -1.05 10.60 -14.85
CA ILE A 151 -0.19 11.71 -15.29
C ILE A 151 -1.10 12.88 -15.64
N ASN A 152 -1.36 13.75 -14.67
CA ASN A 152 -1.73 15.15 -14.87
C ASN A 152 -1.44 15.94 -13.58
N ASN A 153 -0.44 15.53 -12.80
CA ASN A 153 0.10 16.37 -11.74
C ASN A 153 1.35 17.09 -12.28
N PRO A 154 1.29 18.40 -12.55
CA PRO A 154 2.40 19.16 -13.13
C PRO A 154 3.67 19.18 -12.25
N TYR A 155 3.57 18.80 -10.98
CA TYR A 155 4.73 18.63 -10.09
C TYR A 155 5.57 17.39 -10.43
N HIS A 156 4.95 16.32 -10.95
CA HIS A 156 5.66 15.06 -11.22
C HIS A 156 6.62 15.16 -12.41
N SER A 157 6.29 15.98 -13.42
CA SER A 157 7.10 16.13 -14.64
C SER A 157 8.42 16.89 -14.43
N GLN A 158 8.66 17.45 -13.25
CA GLN A 158 9.84 18.26 -12.95
C GLN A 158 10.82 17.59 -11.98
N VAL A 159 10.46 16.43 -11.41
CA VAL A 159 11.25 15.82 -10.34
C VAL A 159 11.75 14.44 -10.73
N ASP A 160 13.08 14.34 -10.83
CA ASP A 160 13.77 13.06 -10.99
C ASP A 160 14.04 12.44 -9.61
N ILE A 161 13.20 11.45 -9.25
CA ILE A 161 13.33 10.77 -7.97
C ILE A 161 14.60 9.92 -7.87
N THR A 162 15.26 9.58 -8.99
CA THR A 162 16.49 8.78 -8.97
C THR A 162 17.66 9.52 -8.32
N GLN A 163 17.58 10.86 -8.24
CA GLN A 163 18.56 11.72 -7.57
C GLN A 163 18.41 11.77 -6.05
N ILE A 164 17.38 11.14 -5.49
CA ILE A 164 17.20 11.08 -4.04
C ILE A 164 18.33 10.26 -3.42
N GLU A 165 19.06 10.84 -2.47
CA GLU A 165 19.93 10.10 -1.56
C GLU A 165 19.12 9.73 -0.30
N PRO A 166 18.67 8.48 -0.13
CA PRO A 166 17.72 8.14 0.94
C PRO A 166 18.25 8.43 2.35
N ALA A 167 19.57 8.43 2.55
CA ALA A 167 20.21 8.74 3.82
C ALA A 167 19.99 10.19 4.29
N LYS A 168 19.68 11.12 3.37
CA LYS A 168 19.35 12.51 3.69
C LYS A 168 17.89 12.71 4.09
N TYR A 169 17.05 11.70 3.91
CA TYR A 169 15.62 11.81 4.15
C TYR A 169 15.22 11.11 5.44
N THR A 170 14.27 11.70 6.17
CA THR A 170 13.64 11.06 7.32
C THR A 170 12.52 10.14 6.84
N ILE A 171 12.59 8.85 7.20
CA ILE A 171 11.55 7.87 6.87
C ILE A 171 10.44 7.89 7.92
N ARG A 172 9.23 8.28 7.50
CA ARG A 172 8.02 8.29 8.31
C ARG A 172 7.09 7.15 7.94
N LYS A 173 6.43 6.54 8.92
CA LYS A 173 5.55 5.37 8.72
C LYS A 173 4.12 5.75 9.08
N SER A 174 3.19 5.45 8.19
CA SER A 174 1.79 5.82 8.38
C SER A 174 0.84 4.70 7.98
N LEU A 175 -0.20 4.48 8.79
CA LEU A 175 -1.32 3.58 8.47
C LEU A 175 -2.60 4.42 8.37
N TYR A 176 -3.21 4.45 7.19
CA TYR A 176 -4.49 5.11 6.94
C TYR A 176 -5.61 4.09 6.91
N ILE A 177 -6.65 4.30 7.71
CA ILE A 177 -7.79 3.37 7.82
C ILE A 177 -9.08 4.12 7.53
N SER A 178 -9.89 3.59 6.60
CA SER A 178 -11.20 4.15 6.31
C SER A 178 -12.16 3.85 7.46
N TYR A 179 -12.93 4.85 7.90
CA TYR A 179 -13.77 4.73 9.08
C TYR A 179 -15.11 4.02 8.80
N ASP A 180 -15.40 2.97 9.60
CA ASP A 180 -16.71 2.69 10.23
C ASP A 180 -16.45 1.78 11.46
N ARG A 181 -16.27 2.38 12.64
CA ARG A 181 -16.22 1.72 13.97
C ARG A 181 -15.20 0.58 14.16
N SER A 182 -14.03 0.63 13.52
CA SER A 182 -13.08 -0.50 13.46
C SER A 182 -11.85 -0.39 14.40
N VAL A 183 -11.74 0.67 15.21
CA VAL A 183 -10.74 0.74 16.29
C VAL A 183 -11.45 0.70 17.63
N HIS A 184 -11.96 -0.48 18.00
CA HIS A 184 -12.31 -0.72 19.39
C HIS A 184 -11.01 -0.70 20.21
N MET A 185 -11.02 0.08 21.28
CA MET A 185 -9.92 0.42 22.19
C MET A 185 -9.32 -0.77 22.97
N GLU A 186 -9.43 -2.01 22.49
CA GLU A 186 -8.78 -3.17 23.12
C GLU A 186 -7.23 -3.06 23.07
N ASN A 187 -6.70 -2.19 22.19
CA ASN A 187 -5.27 -1.86 22.14
C ASN A 187 -4.91 -0.54 22.84
N GLY A 188 -5.76 0.01 23.71
CA GLY A 188 -5.50 1.30 24.38
C GLY A 188 -4.14 1.37 25.08
N GLN A 189 -3.64 0.23 25.59
CA GLN A 189 -2.31 0.14 26.20
C GLN A 189 -1.14 0.32 25.20
N TYR A 190 -1.35 0.07 23.91
CA TYR A 190 -0.32 0.14 22.88
C TYR A 190 -0.41 1.39 21.99
N LEU A 191 -1.51 2.13 22.11
CA LEU A 191 -1.80 3.29 21.28
C LEU A 191 -1.73 4.56 22.11
N THR A 192 -0.96 5.53 21.65
CA THR A 192 -1.00 6.89 22.19
C THR A 192 -1.90 7.74 21.31
N MET A 193 -2.95 8.34 21.87
CA MET A 193 -3.78 9.30 21.13
C MET A 193 -2.99 10.59 20.96
N MET A 194 -2.85 11.05 19.72
CA MET A 194 -2.15 12.29 19.37
C MET A 194 -3.14 13.41 19.00
N GLY A 195 -4.37 13.05 18.65
CA GLY A 195 -5.45 13.95 18.27
C GLY A 195 -6.71 13.16 17.94
N VAL A 196 -7.82 13.85 17.68
CA VAL A 196 -9.07 13.20 17.25
C VAL A 196 -8.79 12.44 15.95
N GLY A 197 -9.02 11.13 15.95
CA GLY A 197 -8.78 10.28 14.79
C GLY A 197 -7.30 9.95 14.50
N ILE A 198 -6.36 10.44 15.32
CA ILE A 198 -4.92 10.23 15.13
C ILE A 198 -4.31 9.52 16.34
N PHE A 199 -3.67 8.40 16.07
CA PHE A 199 -2.99 7.58 17.07
C PHE A 199 -1.53 7.33 16.68
N LYS A 200 -0.72 6.97 17.67
CA LYS A 200 0.68 6.54 17.49
C LYS A 200 0.80 5.11 18.02
N TYR A 201 1.39 4.23 17.21
CA TYR A 201 1.80 2.87 17.58
C TYR A 201 3.29 2.74 17.29
N LYS A 202 4.13 2.63 18.34
CA LYS A 202 5.60 2.78 18.19
C LYS A 202 5.88 4.06 17.40
N GLU A 203 6.77 4.06 16.41
CA GLU A 203 7.05 5.23 15.56
C GLU A 203 6.09 5.40 14.36
N MET A 204 5.02 4.60 14.25
CA MET A 204 4.05 4.68 13.16
C MET A 204 2.84 5.53 13.56
N LYS A 205 2.49 6.50 12.71
CA LYS A 205 1.25 7.28 12.81
C LYS A 205 0.08 6.44 12.26
N ILE A 206 -1.03 6.42 12.97
CA ILE A 206 -2.28 5.80 12.51
C ILE A 206 -3.30 6.92 12.35
N VAL A 207 -3.94 6.96 11.18
CA VAL A 207 -4.94 7.96 10.84
C VAL A 207 -6.25 7.23 10.51
N THR A 208 -7.24 7.44 11.36
CA THR A 208 -8.59 6.88 11.25
C THR A 208 -9.52 7.95 10.72
N THR A 209 -9.34 8.31 9.46
CA THR A 209 -10.01 9.47 8.87
C THR A 209 -11.31 9.10 8.17
N ASN A 210 -12.31 9.96 8.34
CA ASN A 210 -13.02 10.49 7.17
C ASN A 210 -12.12 11.61 6.60
N ILE A 211 -11.39 11.33 5.52
CA ILE A 211 -10.26 12.16 4.98
C ILE A 211 -10.65 13.63 4.70
N LEU A 212 -11.92 14.00 4.84
CA LEU A 212 -12.49 15.31 4.58
C LEU A 212 -12.33 16.32 5.74
N GLU A 213 -11.99 15.90 6.96
CA GLU A 213 -11.99 16.80 8.15
C GLU A 213 -10.60 17.17 8.69
N GLU A 214 -9.54 16.39 8.43
CA GLU A 214 -8.19 16.66 8.99
C GLU A 214 -7.36 17.70 8.22
N PHE A 215 -7.84 18.18 7.06
CA PHE A 215 -7.08 19.08 6.17
C PHE A 215 -7.78 20.43 5.92
N LYS A 216 -8.71 20.82 6.80
CA LYS A 216 -9.22 22.20 6.92
C LYS A 216 -8.47 22.93 8.02
#